data_AF-A0A942SIS4-F1
#
_entry.id   AF-A0A942SIS4-F1
#
_cell.length_a   1.000
_cell.length_b   1.000
_cell.length_c   1.000
_cell.angle_alpha   90.00
_cell.angle_beta   90.00
_cell.angle_gamma   90.00
#
_symmetry.space_group_name_H-M   'P 1'
#
loop_
_entity.id
_entity.type
_entity.pdbx_description
1 polymer ?
#
loop_
_entity_poly.entity_id
_entity_poly.type
_entity_poly.pdbx_seq_one_letter_code
_entity_poly.pdbx_strand_id
1 'polypeptide(L)'
;MMSEKIYVFKKFERFWHWSQASLIIFMLFTGFEVHGSYKWFGFEKAVSYHTTAAWTLIGLWVFAIFWHFTTGEWKQYIPTTDKVVAMVKFYSVGIFVNAPHPFRATTLRKHNPLQRLAYLGVLLFIGPLLWFSGWFYLFFGNWTAWGLDKYLSLEWVAFFHTAGAFMMLMFLIAHVYLTTAGHTPTSHIKAMITGWEEVD
;
A
#
# COMPACT_ATOMS: atom_id res chain seq x y z
N MET A 1 12.13 14.24 -29.45
CA MET A 1 10.69 14.42 -29.15
C MET A 1 10.60 15.40 -27.98
N MET A 2 9.66 16.34 -28.00
CA MET A 2 9.45 17.24 -26.85
C MET A 2 8.71 16.44 -25.78
N SER A 3 9.32 16.22 -24.60
CA SER A 3 8.63 15.58 -23.49
C SER A 3 7.53 16.52 -22.97
N GLU A 4 6.29 16.06 -22.99
CA GLU A 4 5.16 16.80 -22.45
C GLU A 4 5.06 16.52 -20.95
N LYS A 5 4.85 17.57 -20.14
CA LYS A 5 4.67 17.43 -18.69
C LYS A 5 3.20 17.55 -18.33
N ILE A 6 2.63 16.49 -17.79
CA ILE A 6 1.25 16.49 -17.29
C ILE A 6 1.23 16.49 -15.77
N TYR A 7 0.33 17.28 -15.17
CA TYR A 7 0.13 17.30 -13.73
C TYR A 7 -0.84 16.18 -13.33
N VAL A 8 -0.30 15.10 -12.77
CA VAL A 8 -1.05 13.85 -12.51
C VAL A 8 -1.41 13.71 -11.04
N PHE A 9 -0.48 14.00 -10.12
CA PHE A 9 -0.69 13.80 -8.69
C PHE A 9 -0.85 15.12 -7.95
N LYS A 10 -2.05 15.34 -7.39
CA LYS A 10 -2.40 16.51 -6.60
C LYS A 10 -1.57 16.55 -5.30
N LYS A 11 -1.37 17.74 -4.74
CA LYS A 11 -0.60 17.94 -3.50
C LYS A 11 -1.07 17.02 -2.35
N PHE A 12 -2.38 16.92 -2.14
CA PHE A 12 -2.94 16.07 -1.09
C PHE A 12 -2.67 14.59 -1.35
N GLU A 13 -2.81 14.10 -2.58
CA GLU A 13 -2.52 12.69 -2.92
C GLU A 13 -1.09 12.31 -2.57
N ARG A 14 -0.13 13.21 -2.88
CA ARG A 14 1.28 12.98 -2.57
C ARG A 14 1.53 12.99 -1.07
N PHE A 15 0.97 13.96 -0.35
CA PHE A 15 1.06 14.00 1.11
C PHE A 15 0.50 12.72 1.73
N TRP A 16 -0.74 12.35 1.37
CA TRP A 16 -1.39 11.14 1.85
C TRP A 16 -0.55 9.89 1.56
N HIS A 17 -0.09 9.73 0.31
CA HIS A 17 0.74 8.61 -0.09
C HIS A 17 2.02 8.48 0.74
N TRP A 18 2.80 9.56 0.85
CA TRP A 18 4.06 9.53 1.59
C TRP A 18 3.87 9.32 3.09
N SER A 19 2.86 9.96 3.69
CA SER A 19 2.50 9.73 5.10
C SER A 19 2.09 8.28 5.34
N GLN A 20 1.26 7.72 4.46
CA GLN A 20 0.84 6.32 4.54
C GLN A 20 2.03 5.36 4.39
N ALA A 21 2.89 5.59 3.40
CA ALA A 21 4.08 4.77 3.18
C ALA A 21 5.01 4.79 4.40
N SER A 22 5.29 5.97 4.96
CA SER A 22 6.11 6.10 6.17
C SER A 22 5.51 5.36 7.37
N LEU A 23 4.19 5.46 7.59
CA LEU A 23 3.51 4.76 8.68
C LEU A 23 3.56 3.23 8.50
N ILE A 24 3.31 2.73 7.29
CA ILE A 24 3.37 1.29 7.00
C ILE A 24 4.79 0.76 7.20
N ILE A 25 5.81 1.46 6.70
CA ILE A 25 7.22 1.06 6.88
C ILE A 25 7.58 1.05 8.37
N PHE A 26 7.14 2.06 9.13
CA PHE A 26 7.38 2.13 10.56
C PHE A 26 6.66 1.01 11.34
N MET A 27 5.45 0.64 10.94
CA MET A 27 4.74 -0.52 11.51
C MET A 27 5.44 -1.84 11.16
N LEU A 28 5.95 -2.02 9.94
CA LEU A 28 6.77 -3.19 9.58
C LEU A 28 8.02 -3.26 10.45
N PHE A 29 8.72 -2.13 10.62
CA PHE A 29 9.89 -2.03 11.49
C PHE A 29 9.55 -2.44 12.93
N THR A 30 8.63 -1.74 13.57
CA THR A 30 8.21 -2.07 14.95
C THR A 30 7.64 -3.49 15.07
N GLY A 31 6.97 -4.02 14.04
CA GLY A 31 6.47 -5.39 14.00
C GLY A 31 7.57 -6.44 14.05
N PHE A 32 8.65 -6.27 13.28
CA PHE A 32 9.81 -7.17 13.36
C PHE A 32 10.46 -7.16 14.75
N GLU A 33 10.51 -6.00 15.41
CA GLU A 33 11.00 -5.89 16.78
C GLU A 33 10.07 -6.58 17.80
N VAL A 34 8.74 -6.45 17.64
CA VAL A 34 7.76 -7.18 18.47
C VAL A 34 7.94 -8.71 18.34
N HIS A 35 8.32 -9.18 17.15
CA HIS A 35 8.67 -10.59 16.91
C HIS A 35 10.09 -10.99 17.35
N GLY A 36 10.85 -10.07 17.94
CA GLY A 36 12.18 -10.35 18.49
C GLY A 36 13.29 -10.49 17.46
N SER A 37 13.09 -10.00 16.23
CA SER A 37 14.14 -10.04 15.18
C SER A 37 15.35 -9.17 15.53
N TYR A 38 15.14 -8.13 16.33
CA TYR A 38 16.16 -7.23 16.87
C TYR A 38 15.59 -6.51 18.10
N LYS A 39 16.41 -5.68 18.77
CA LYS A 39 16.03 -4.95 19.99
C LYS A 39 16.64 -3.55 20.01
N TRP A 40 15.91 -2.56 19.48
CA TRP A 40 16.33 -1.15 19.44
C TRP A 40 15.56 -0.31 20.46
N PHE A 41 14.24 -0.51 20.57
CA PHE A 41 13.36 0.16 21.52
C PHE A 41 13.03 -0.70 22.75
N GLY A 42 13.00 -2.03 22.57
CA GLY A 42 12.43 -2.97 23.52
C GLY A 42 10.94 -3.23 23.28
N PHE A 43 10.48 -4.42 23.66
CA PHE A 43 9.15 -4.95 23.33
C PHE A 43 8.01 -3.97 23.65
N GLU A 44 7.94 -3.45 24.89
CA GLU A 44 6.87 -2.55 25.33
C GLU A 44 6.78 -1.28 24.46
N LYS A 45 7.92 -0.64 24.19
CA LYS A 45 7.98 0.56 23.34
C LYS A 45 7.65 0.22 21.89
N ALA A 46 8.14 -0.90 21.36
CA ALA A 46 7.84 -1.33 20.01
C ALA A 46 6.32 -1.55 19.82
N VAL A 47 5.64 -2.22 20.77
CA VAL A 47 4.18 -2.40 20.76
C VAL A 47 3.45 -1.05 20.83
N SER A 48 3.88 -0.15 21.71
CA SER A 48 3.28 1.18 21.87
C SER A 48 3.42 2.03 20.60
N TYR A 49 4.60 2.06 20.00
CA TYR A 49 4.87 2.77 18.75
C TYR A 49 4.12 2.17 17.56
N HIS A 50 4.06 0.84 17.47
CA HIS A 50 3.28 0.15 16.45
C HIS A 50 1.80 0.52 16.54
N THR A 51 1.24 0.46 17.76
CA THR A 51 -0.16 0.81 18.03
C THR A 51 -0.45 2.28 17.71
N THR A 52 0.44 3.18 18.12
CA THR A 52 0.31 4.62 17.82
C THR A 52 0.33 4.88 16.31
N ALA A 53 1.21 4.20 15.58
CA ALA A 53 1.30 4.32 14.12
C ALA A 53 0.03 3.77 13.44
N ALA A 54 -0.52 2.66 13.92
CA ALA A 54 -1.79 2.10 13.42
C ALA A 54 -2.95 3.09 13.61
N TRP A 55 -3.11 3.67 14.81
CA TRP A 55 -4.14 4.69 15.04
C TRP A 55 -3.92 5.97 14.23
N THR A 56 -2.67 6.39 14.06
CA THR A 56 -2.32 7.53 13.21
C THR A 56 -2.70 7.26 11.75
N LEU A 57 -2.48 6.02 11.27
CA LEU A 57 -2.88 5.61 9.93
C LEU A 57 -4.40 5.61 9.75
N ILE A 58 -5.17 5.14 10.75
CA ILE A 58 -6.64 5.25 10.74
C ILE A 58 -7.05 6.73 10.64
N GLY A 59 -6.44 7.61 11.43
CA GLY A 59 -6.70 9.06 11.36
C GLY A 59 -6.44 9.62 9.95
N LEU A 60 -5.29 9.28 9.36
CA LEU A 60 -4.95 9.66 7.99
C LEU A 60 -5.99 9.16 6.97
N TRP A 61 -6.50 7.94 7.15
CA TRP A 61 -7.53 7.35 6.28
C TRP A 61 -8.86 8.08 6.35
N VAL A 62 -9.29 8.54 7.53
CA VAL A 62 -10.50 9.35 7.66
C VAL A 62 -10.40 10.60 6.78
N PHE A 63 -9.27 11.30 6.82
CA PHE A 63 -9.04 12.46 5.96
C PHE A 63 -8.96 12.10 4.48
N ALA A 64 -8.27 11.01 4.15
CA ALA A 64 -8.13 10.56 2.77
C ALA A 64 -9.48 10.17 2.15
N ILE A 65 -10.29 9.41 2.88
CA ILE A 65 -11.63 9.00 2.47
C ILE A 65 -12.50 10.24 2.23
N PHE A 66 -12.54 11.17 3.19
CA PHE A 66 -13.28 12.43 3.04
C PHE A 66 -12.84 13.21 1.79
N TRP A 67 -11.53 13.33 1.57
CA TRP A 67 -10.99 14.04 0.41
C TRP A 67 -11.32 13.34 -0.91
N HIS A 68 -11.18 12.01 -1.00
CA HIS A 68 -11.50 11.25 -2.21
C HIS A 68 -12.99 11.35 -2.56
N PHE A 69 -13.88 11.33 -1.57
CA PHE A 69 -15.32 11.51 -1.78
C PHE A 69 -15.64 12.92 -2.28
N THR A 70 -15.13 13.96 -1.62
CA THR A 70 -15.43 15.36 -1.96
C THR A 70 -14.83 15.81 -3.29
N THR A 71 -13.70 15.23 -3.71
CA THR A 71 -13.04 15.57 -4.99
C THR A 71 -13.45 14.67 -6.16
N GLY A 72 -14.10 13.53 -5.89
CA GLY A 72 -14.45 12.55 -6.91
C GLY A 72 -13.28 11.71 -7.42
N GLU A 73 -12.09 11.83 -6.83
CA GLU A 73 -10.88 11.08 -7.24
C GLU A 73 -11.03 9.56 -7.04
N TRP A 74 -11.97 9.12 -6.19
CA TRP A 74 -12.31 7.70 -6.02
C TRP A 74 -12.64 6.99 -7.35
N LYS A 75 -13.19 7.71 -8.34
CA LYS A 75 -13.55 7.17 -9.66
C LYS A 75 -12.35 6.60 -10.43
N GLN A 76 -11.13 7.05 -10.11
CA GLN A 76 -9.91 6.58 -10.76
C GLN A 76 -9.50 5.17 -10.31
N TYR A 77 -10.01 4.73 -9.16
CA TYR A 77 -9.72 3.42 -8.57
C TYR A 77 -10.73 2.34 -8.97
N ILE A 78 -11.70 2.66 -9.84
CA ILE A 78 -12.64 1.66 -10.37
C ILE A 78 -11.84 0.63 -11.19
N PRO A 79 -11.86 -0.66 -10.80
CA PRO A 79 -11.05 -1.70 -11.45
C PRO A 79 -11.56 -2.00 -12.86
N THR A 80 -10.63 -2.46 -13.72
CA THR A 80 -10.95 -2.98 -15.05
C THR A 80 -10.03 -4.17 -15.33
N THR A 81 -10.56 -5.20 -15.97
CA THR A 81 -9.79 -6.39 -16.39
C THR A 81 -9.17 -6.22 -17.78
N ASP A 82 -9.50 -5.12 -18.47
CA ASP A 82 -8.98 -4.82 -19.79
C ASP A 82 -7.45 -4.65 -19.76
N LYS A 83 -6.76 -5.29 -20.72
CA LYS A 83 -5.28 -5.32 -20.88
C LYS A 83 -4.45 -5.89 -19.71
N VAL A 84 -5.04 -6.57 -18.74
CA VAL A 84 -4.30 -7.20 -17.62
C VAL A 84 -3.27 -8.22 -18.12
N VAL A 85 -3.68 -9.12 -19.03
CA VAL A 85 -2.78 -10.15 -19.59
C VAL A 85 -1.64 -9.53 -20.39
N ALA A 86 -1.91 -8.45 -21.12
CA ALA A 86 -0.88 -7.71 -21.85
C ALA A 86 0.13 -7.05 -20.89
N MET A 87 -0.34 -6.54 -19.75
CA MET A 87 0.52 -5.94 -18.72
C MET A 87 1.40 -6.97 -18.00
N VAL A 88 0.85 -8.14 -17.68
CA VAL A 88 1.63 -9.26 -17.10
C VAL A 88 2.73 -9.69 -18.07
N LYS A 89 2.39 -9.95 -19.34
CA LYS A 89 3.38 -10.31 -20.37
C LYS A 89 4.47 -9.23 -20.55
N PHE A 90 4.08 -7.95 -20.47
CA PHE A 90 5.02 -6.85 -20.56
C PHE A 90 6.03 -6.83 -19.41
N TYR A 91 5.56 -6.89 -18.15
CA TYR A 91 6.48 -6.88 -17.00
C TYR A 91 7.29 -8.16 -16.84
N SER A 92 6.78 -9.30 -17.31
CA SER A 92 7.51 -10.57 -17.24
C SER A 92 8.62 -10.69 -18.28
N VAL A 93 8.39 -10.21 -19.52
CA VAL A 93 9.32 -10.41 -20.64
C VAL A 93 9.50 -9.14 -21.48
N GLY A 94 8.40 -8.42 -21.76
CA GLY A 94 8.39 -7.25 -22.64
C GLY A 94 9.38 -6.14 -22.26
N ILE A 95 9.62 -5.93 -20.96
CA ILE A 95 10.56 -4.93 -20.44
C ILE A 95 12.01 -5.20 -20.89
N PHE A 96 12.39 -6.47 -21.01
CA PHE A 96 13.75 -6.87 -21.39
C PHE A 96 13.99 -6.78 -22.90
N VAL A 97 12.92 -6.69 -23.70
CA VAL A 97 12.98 -6.63 -25.17
C VAL A 97 12.57 -5.27 -25.73
N ASN A 98 12.48 -4.24 -24.89
CA ASN A 98 12.02 -2.89 -25.26
C ASN A 98 10.68 -2.87 -26.03
N ALA A 99 9.75 -3.76 -25.65
CA ALA A 99 8.40 -3.73 -26.20
C ALA A 99 7.72 -2.38 -25.89
N PRO A 100 6.78 -1.89 -26.73
CA PRO A 100 6.00 -0.70 -26.39
C PRO A 100 5.11 -0.96 -25.17
N HIS A 101 5.11 -0.03 -24.20
CA HIS A 101 4.30 -0.16 -22.99
C HIS A 101 2.79 -0.21 -23.36
N PRO A 102 2.02 -1.25 -22.95
CA PRO A 102 0.67 -1.51 -23.47
C PRO A 102 -0.41 -0.53 -22.95
N PHE A 103 -0.02 0.38 -22.06
CA PHE A 103 -0.86 1.39 -21.43
C PHE A 103 -0.15 2.75 -21.40
N ARG A 104 -0.84 3.83 -21.80
CA ARG A 104 -0.34 5.20 -21.64
C ARG A 104 -1.09 5.88 -20.50
N ALA A 105 -0.35 6.38 -19.52
CA ALA A 105 -0.95 7.15 -18.43
C ALA A 105 -1.53 8.46 -18.98
N THR A 106 -2.70 8.83 -18.49
CA THR A 106 -3.31 10.13 -18.74
C THR A 106 -3.83 10.71 -17.44
N THR A 107 -4.11 12.00 -17.40
CA THR A 107 -4.73 12.66 -16.23
C THR A 107 -6.05 12.00 -15.79
N LEU A 108 -6.76 11.34 -16.72
CA LEU A 108 -7.99 10.59 -16.46
C LEU A 108 -7.77 9.10 -16.13
N ARG A 109 -6.62 8.52 -16.51
CA ARG A 109 -6.26 7.12 -16.24
C ARG A 109 -4.83 7.05 -15.70
N LYS A 110 -4.66 7.41 -14.42
CA LYS A 110 -3.35 7.47 -13.74
C LYS A 110 -2.71 6.11 -13.53
N HIS A 111 -3.52 5.09 -13.22
CA HIS A 111 -3.03 3.74 -12.88
C HIS A 111 -3.20 2.75 -14.01
N ASN A 112 -2.15 1.96 -14.25
CA ASN A 112 -2.20 0.84 -15.17
C ASN A 112 -3.08 -0.31 -14.61
N PRO A 113 -3.61 -1.21 -15.45
CA PRO A 113 -4.51 -2.28 -14.99
C PRO A 113 -3.91 -3.21 -13.94
N LEU A 114 -2.61 -3.50 -13.99
CA LEU A 114 -1.93 -4.35 -13.02
C LEU A 114 -1.80 -3.66 -11.65
N GLN A 115 -1.48 -2.36 -11.64
CA GLN A 115 -1.48 -1.53 -10.43
C GLN A 115 -2.87 -1.45 -9.81
N ARG A 116 -3.92 -1.26 -10.60
CA ARG A 116 -5.31 -1.27 -10.10
C ARG A 116 -5.68 -2.61 -9.45
N LEU A 117 -5.30 -3.73 -10.05
CA LEU A 117 -5.51 -5.05 -9.46
C LEU A 117 -4.67 -5.27 -8.20
N ALA A 118 -3.42 -4.80 -8.17
CA ALA A 118 -2.58 -4.88 -6.99
C ALA A 118 -3.18 -4.06 -5.82
N TYR A 119 -3.65 -2.84 -6.09
CA TYR A 119 -4.33 -2.01 -5.10
C TYR A 119 -5.66 -2.64 -4.63
N LEU A 120 -6.41 -3.26 -5.54
CA LEU A 120 -7.60 -4.01 -5.19
C LEU A 120 -7.26 -5.20 -4.29
N GLY A 121 -6.17 -5.92 -4.58
CA GLY A 121 -5.69 -7.03 -3.76
C GLY A 121 -5.28 -6.58 -2.35
N VAL A 122 -4.57 -5.45 -2.25
CA VAL A 122 -4.26 -4.82 -0.96
C VAL A 122 -5.55 -4.47 -0.21
N LEU A 123 -6.53 -3.88 -0.89
CA LEU A 123 -7.77 -3.43 -0.25
C LEU A 123 -8.71 -4.59 0.17
N LEU A 124 -8.78 -5.66 -0.61
CA LEU A 124 -9.74 -6.76 -0.38
C LEU A 124 -9.18 -7.93 0.42
N PHE A 125 -7.86 -8.11 0.44
CA PHE A 125 -7.23 -9.25 1.13
C PHE A 125 -6.27 -8.81 2.22
N ILE A 126 -5.20 -8.09 1.87
CA ILE A 126 -4.13 -7.74 2.82
C ILE A 126 -4.66 -6.81 3.92
N GLY A 127 -5.40 -5.77 3.52
CA GLY A 127 -5.98 -4.78 4.42
C GLY A 127 -6.92 -5.43 5.43
N PRO A 128 -7.99 -6.13 5.01
CA PRO A 128 -8.90 -6.80 5.92
C PRO A 128 -8.18 -7.77 6.85
N LEU A 129 -7.26 -8.58 6.33
CA LEU A 129 -6.48 -9.51 7.14
C LEU A 129 -5.71 -8.78 8.25
N LEU A 130 -4.96 -7.73 7.92
CA LEU A 130 -4.18 -6.95 8.88
C LEU A 130 -5.06 -6.20 9.89
N TRP A 131 -6.10 -5.50 9.43
CA TRP A 131 -6.92 -4.67 10.31
C TRP A 131 -7.80 -5.50 11.24
N PHE A 132 -8.41 -6.58 10.75
CA PHE A 132 -9.21 -7.44 11.62
C PHE A 132 -8.33 -8.15 12.65
N SER A 133 -7.23 -8.78 12.22
CA SER A 133 -6.32 -9.45 13.16
C SER A 133 -5.64 -8.47 14.12
N GLY A 134 -5.27 -7.27 13.65
CA GLY A 134 -4.70 -6.21 14.49
C GLY A 134 -5.71 -5.66 15.51
N TRP A 135 -6.97 -5.49 15.11
CA TRP A 135 -8.05 -5.13 16.03
C TRP A 135 -8.22 -6.19 17.12
N PHE A 136 -8.24 -7.47 16.73
CA PHE A 136 -8.30 -8.58 17.68
C PHE A 136 -7.13 -8.54 18.67
N TYR A 137 -5.91 -8.25 18.22
CA TYR A 137 -4.75 -8.05 19.11
C TYR A 137 -4.93 -6.90 20.10
N LEU A 138 -5.37 -5.72 19.62
CA LEU A 138 -5.54 -4.55 20.47
C LEU A 138 -6.53 -4.78 21.61
N PHE A 139 -7.57 -5.58 21.36
CA PHE A 139 -8.63 -5.86 22.33
C PHE A 139 -8.51 -7.23 22.99
N PHE A 140 -7.36 -7.90 22.91
CA PHE A 140 -7.15 -9.22 23.51
C PHE A 140 -7.56 -9.27 24.99
N GLY A 141 -7.24 -8.22 25.75
CA GLY A 141 -7.62 -8.11 27.18
C GLY A 141 -9.13 -8.10 27.46
N ASN A 142 -9.98 -7.86 26.45
CA ASN A 142 -11.43 -7.85 26.59
C ASN A 142 -12.11 -9.13 26.06
N TRP A 143 -11.37 -10.06 25.46
CA TRP A 143 -11.98 -11.22 24.77
C TRP A 143 -12.80 -12.11 25.69
N THR A 144 -12.30 -12.42 26.90
CA THR A 144 -13.03 -13.25 27.87
C THR A 144 -14.34 -12.60 28.29
N ALA A 145 -14.38 -11.27 28.45
CA ALA A 145 -15.62 -10.56 28.77
C ALA A 145 -16.63 -10.59 27.61
N TRP A 146 -16.15 -10.66 26.36
CA TRP A 146 -16.99 -10.79 25.17
C TRP A 146 -17.28 -12.24 24.78
N GLY A 147 -16.72 -13.22 25.48
CA GLY A 147 -16.83 -14.65 25.18
C GLY A 147 -16.14 -15.09 23.87
N LEU A 148 -15.22 -14.27 23.34
CA LEU A 148 -14.51 -14.54 22.08
C LEU A 148 -13.40 -15.58 22.24
N ASP A 149 -12.85 -15.73 23.45
CA ASP A 149 -11.81 -16.69 23.80
C ASP A 149 -12.20 -18.16 23.57
N LYS A 150 -13.50 -18.45 23.47
CA LYS A 150 -14.04 -19.78 23.12
C LYS A 150 -13.95 -20.11 21.63
N TYR A 151 -13.88 -19.09 20.77
CA TYR A 151 -13.95 -19.24 19.32
C TYR A 151 -12.67 -18.81 18.62
N LEU A 152 -11.88 -17.94 19.25
CA LEU A 152 -10.66 -17.37 18.69
C LEU A 152 -9.45 -17.77 19.54
N SER A 153 -8.40 -18.20 18.87
CA SER A 153 -7.08 -18.41 19.48
C SER A 153 -6.18 -17.21 19.18
N LEU A 154 -5.48 -16.72 20.19
CA LEU A 154 -4.45 -15.69 20.03
C LEU A 154 -3.36 -16.14 19.05
N GLU A 155 -3.00 -17.44 19.06
CA GLU A 155 -2.01 -18.00 18.14
C GLU A 155 -2.45 -17.87 16.68
N TRP A 156 -3.72 -18.17 16.37
CA TRP A 156 -4.24 -18.02 15.01
C TRP A 156 -4.32 -16.56 14.59
N VAL A 157 -4.78 -15.68 15.48
CA VAL A 157 -4.78 -14.22 15.21
C VAL A 157 -3.35 -13.73 14.94
N ALA A 158 -2.38 -14.16 15.74
CA ALA A 158 -0.98 -13.85 15.58
C ALA A 158 -0.41 -14.31 14.23
N PHE A 159 -0.67 -15.57 13.89
CA PHE A 159 -0.25 -16.16 12.62
C PHE A 159 -0.81 -15.38 11.44
N PHE A 160 -2.11 -15.11 11.41
CA PHE A 160 -2.76 -14.40 10.31
C PHE A 160 -2.34 -12.94 10.20
N HIS A 161 -2.13 -12.26 11.33
CA HIS A 161 -1.57 -10.90 11.32
C HIS A 161 -0.16 -10.88 10.72
N THR A 162 0.68 -11.82 11.14
CA THR A 162 2.05 -11.97 10.65
C THR A 162 2.06 -12.30 9.15
N ALA A 163 1.21 -13.23 8.71
CA ALA A 163 1.05 -13.56 7.30
C ALA A 163 0.63 -12.33 6.48
N GLY A 164 -0.35 -11.55 6.95
CA GLY A 164 -0.74 -10.28 6.34
C GLY A 164 0.40 -9.26 6.29
N ALA A 165 1.24 -9.20 7.32
CA ALA A 165 2.40 -8.30 7.38
C ALA A 165 3.45 -8.70 6.33
N PHE A 166 3.73 -9.99 6.15
CA PHE A 166 4.62 -10.47 5.08
C PHE A 166 4.03 -10.22 3.69
N MET A 167 2.71 -10.36 3.50
CA MET A 167 2.06 -9.98 2.23
C MET A 167 2.22 -8.48 1.94
N MET A 168 2.07 -7.62 2.94
CA MET A 168 2.30 -6.19 2.81
C MET A 168 3.77 -5.87 2.51
N LEU A 169 4.73 -6.57 3.14
CA LEU A 169 6.16 -6.43 2.86
C LEU A 169 6.49 -6.82 1.42
N MET A 170 5.97 -7.94 0.93
CA MET A 170 6.13 -8.36 -0.47
C MET A 170 5.54 -7.33 -1.43
N PHE A 171 4.35 -6.81 -1.12
CA PHE A 171 3.74 -5.73 -1.90
C PHE A 171 4.64 -4.49 -1.92
N LEU A 172 5.19 -4.06 -0.79
CA LEU A 172 6.08 -2.91 -0.71
C LEU A 172 7.34 -3.10 -1.58
N ILE A 173 7.99 -4.27 -1.50
CA ILE A 173 9.17 -4.58 -2.30
C ILE A 173 8.84 -4.54 -3.80
N ALA A 174 7.77 -5.23 -4.21
CA ALA A 174 7.33 -5.24 -5.60
C ALA A 174 6.92 -3.84 -6.09
N HIS A 175 6.23 -3.08 -5.24
CA HIS A 175 5.81 -1.72 -5.53
C HIS A 175 7.00 -0.80 -5.80
N VAL A 176 8.01 -0.79 -4.90
CA VAL A 176 9.23 0.00 -5.07
C VAL A 176 9.98 -0.40 -6.34
N TYR A 177 10.13 -1.70 -6.60
CA TYR A 177 10.75 -2.19 -7.84
C TYR A 177 10.02 -1.66 -9.09
N LEU A 178 8.69 -1.76 -9.13
CA LEU A 178 7.91 -1.28 -10.27
C LEU A 178 7.98 0.25 -10.43
N THR A 179 8.25 1.02 -9.37
CA THR A 179 8.51 2.46 -9.52
C THR A 179 9.79 2.77 -10.30
N THR A 180 10.72 1.82 -10.39
CA THR A 180 11.95 1.96 -11.17
C THR A 180 11.82 1.52 -12.63
N ALA A 181 10.65 1.03 -13.04
CA ALA A 181 10.40 0.49 -14.38
C ALA A 181 9.85 1.53 -15.38
N GLY A 182 10.07 2.82 -15.14
CA GLY A 182 9.69 3.90 -16.05
C GLY A 182 10.78 4.24 -17.08
N HIS A 183 10.61 5.34 -17.83
CA HIS A 183 11.59 5.82 -18.83
C HIS A 183 12.99 6.02 -18.24
N THR A 184 13.06 6.40 -16.97
CA THR A 184 14.26 6.34 -16.14
C THR A 184 13.92 5.70 -14.79
N PRO A 185 14.90 5.11 -14.07
CA PRO A 185 14.66 4.48 -12.77
C PRO A 185 14.04 5.39 -11.70
N THR A 186 14.11 6.71 -11.87
CA THR A 186 13.58 7.70 -10.92
C THR A 186 12.35 8.44 -11.43
N SER A 187 11.91 8.20 -12.65
CA SER A 187 10.80 8.93 -13.31
C SER A 187 9.51 8.89 -12.49
N HIS A 188 9.02 7.71 -12.10
CA HIS A 188 7.80 7.59 -11.30
C HIS A 188 7.97 8.13 -9.87
N ILE A 189 9.15 7.99 -9.28
CA ILE A 189 9.45 8.54 -7.95
C ILE A 189 9.39 10.08 -8.00
N LYS A 190 10.02 10.69 -9.01
CA LYS A 190 9.99 12.14 -9.25
C LYS A 190 8.56 12.62 -9.50
N ALA A 191 7.75 11.84 -10.21
CA ALA A 191 6.33 12.15 -10.40
C ALA A 191 5.56 12.13 -9.07
N MET A 192 5.82 11.18 -8.16
CA MET A 192 5.18 11.18 -6.83
C MET A 192 5.70 12.24 -5.86
N ILE A 193 6.88 12.82 -6.11
CA ILE A 193 7.39 13.95 -5.31
C ILE A 193 6.82 15.28 -5.85
N THR A 194 6.92 15.50 -7.15
CA THR A 194 6.60 16.78 -7.79
C THR A 194 5.13 16.89 -8.21
N GLY A 195 4.51 15.77 -8.55
CA GLY A 195 3.19 15.65 -9.18
C GLY A 195 3.19 15.71 -10.69
N TRP A 196 4.36 15.93 -11.32
CA TRP A 196 4.49 16.06 -12.77
C TRP A 196 5.05 14.78 -13.35
N GLU A 197 4.35 14.22 -14.34
CA GLU A 197 4.80 13.08 -15.12
C GLU A 197 5.30 13.57 -16.48
N GLU A 198 6.47 13.10 -16.89
CA GLU A 198 7.05 13.37 -18.21
C GLU A 198 6.56 12.26 -19.15
N VAL A 199 5.89 12.64 -20.23
CA VAL A 199 5.30 11.72 -21.21
C VAL A 199 5.90 12.02 -22.59
N ASP A 200 6.22 10.95 -23.32
CA ASP A 200 6.69 11.01 -24.71
C ASP A 200 5.53 10.99 -25.72
#